data_AF-X1RMN7-F1
#
_entry.id   AF-X1RMN7-F1
#
_cell.length_a   1.000
_cell.length_b   1.000
_cell.length_c   1.000
_cell.angle_alpha   90.00
_cell.angle_beta   90.00
_cell.angle_gamma   90.00
#
_symmetry.space_group_name_H-M   'P 1'
#
loop_
_entity.id
_entity.type
_entity.pdbx_description
1 polymer ?
#
loop_
_entity_poly.entity_id
_entity_poly.type
_entity_poly.pdbx_seq_one_letter_code
_entity_poly.pdbx_strand_id
1 'polypeptide(L)'
;MKNKLKILLIKVPEIDFEEKKVNYSEVLATSLPPIPLGIASLSAYLKERSGHEIHLFDIYSEGFDIYKKSQNSEIFRELIDKKINTVMPDVIGISSLMIINYKWVHYVTNIAKDTL
;
A
#
# COMPACT_ATOMS: atom_id res chain seq x y z
N MET A 1 -2.59 -13.60 -28.16
CA MET A 1 -2.95 -12.47 -27.26
C MET A 1 -2.21 -12.67 -25.95
N LYS A 2 -1.44 -11.68 -25.44
CA LYS A 2 -0.93 -11.77 -24.07
C LYS A 2 -2.12 -11.61 -23.12
N ASN A 3 -2.25 -12.47 -22.12
CA ASN A 3 -3.28 -12.32 -21.09
C ASN A 3 -3.08 -10.97 -20.39
N LYS A 4 -4.15 -10.17 -20.32
CA LYS A 4 -4.14 -8.88 -19.65
C LYS A 4 -4.27 -9.13 -18.15
N LEU A 5 -3.21 -8.84 -17.40
CA LEU A 5 -3.17 -8.95 -15.95
C LEU A 5 -3.70 -7.67 -15.28
N LYS A 6 -4.29 -7.83 -14.11
CA LYS A 6 -4.56 -6.78 -13.12
C LYS A 6 -3.40 -6.74 -12.12
N ILE A 7 -2.66 -5.64 -12.12
CA ILE A 7 -1.50 -5.45 -11.25
C ILE A 7 -1.85 -4.40 -10.21
N LEU A 8 -1.70 -4.74 -8.93
CA LEU A 8 -1.88 -3.82 -7.81
C LEU A 8 -0.51 -3.47 -7.21
N LEU A 9 -0.12 -2.20 -7.29
CA LEU A 9 1.09 -1.67 -6.66
C LEU A 9 0.71 -0.96 -5.35
N ILE A 10 1.21 -1.47 -4.22
CA ILE A 10 0.87 -1.00 -2.87
C ILE A 10 2.07 -0.30 -2.24
N LYS A 11 1.89 0.94 -1.76
CA LYS A 11 2.79 1.54 -0.77
C LYS A 11 2.34 1.08 0.62
N VAL A 12 3.22 0.38 1.34
CA VAL A 12 2.92 -0.01 2.73
C VAL A 12 3.29 1.11 3.72
N PRO A 13 2.62 1.19 4.88
CA PRO A 13 2.90 2.23 5.87
C PRO A 13 4.29 2.09 6.49
N GLU A 14 5.02 3.20 6.61
CA GLU A 14 6.27 3.33 7.38
C GLU A 14 6.02 3.52 8.89
N ILE A 15 5.06 2.78 9.43
CA ILE A 15 4.73 2.75 10.86
C ILE A 15 4.67 1.31 11.34
N ASP A 16 5.07 1.05 12.59
CA ASP A 16 4.83 -0.23 13.25
C ASP A 16 3.41 -0.23 13.83
N PHE A 17 2.67 -1.32 13.63
CA PHE A 17 1.33 -1.47 14.15
C PHE A 17 1.28 -2.03 15.58
N GLU A 18 2.38 -2.60 16.10
CA GLU A 18 2.44 -3.18 17.45
C GLU A 18 3.05 -2.23 18.49
N GLU A 19 3.84 -1.25 18.06
CA GLU A 19 4.50 -0.32 18.97
C GLU A 19 3.62 0.88 19.30
N LYS A 20 2.90 0.80 20.42
CA LYS A 20 2.12 1.90 21.02
C LYS A 20 2.94 3.13 21.44
N LYS A 21 4.25 3.17 21.19
CA LYS A 21 5.18 4.13 21.81
C LYS A 21 5.87 5.08 20.85
N VAL A 22 5.78 4.89 19.54
CA VAL A 22 6.39 5.84 18.61
C VAL A 22 5.42 6.98 18.41
N ASN A 23 5.86 8.19 18.75
CA ASN A 23 5.12 9.43 18.53
C ASN A 23 5.13 9.74 17.02
N TYR A 24 4.42 8.93 16.23
CA TYR A 24 4.33 9.05 14.77
C TYR A 24 3.73 10.38 14.31
N SER A 25 3.15 11.16 15.23
CA SER A 25 2.79 12.56 15.02
C SER A 25 3.99 13.42 14.54
N GLU A 26 5.23 13.05 14.88
CA GLU A 26 6.45 13.74 14.44
C GLU A 26 6.96 13.23 13.08
N VAL A 27 6.82 11.93 12.78
CA VAL A 27 7.22 11.35 11.48
C VAL A 27 6.22 11.71 10.36
N LEU A 28 4.95 11.85 10.72
CA LEU A 28 3.84 12.24 9.86
C LEU A 28 3.52 13.74 9.95
N ALA A 29 4.37 14.54 10.59
CA ALA A 29 4.19 15.98 10.82
C ALA A 29 4.13 16.82 9.52
N THR A 30 4.39 16.22 8.36
CA THR A 30 4.05 16.84 7.08
C THR A 30 2.54 16.76 6.88
N SER A 31 1.88 17.90 6.79
CA SER A 31 0.43 18.04 6.52
C SER A 31 -0.07 17.31 5.27
N LEU A 32 0.84 16.81 4.43
CA LEU A 32 0.57 16.05 3.22
C LEU A 32 1.47 14.80 3.19
N PRO A 33 0.92 13.59 3.07
CA PRO A 33 1.72 12.41 2.82
C PRO A 33 2.46 12.57 1.48
N PRO A 34 3.77 12.26 1.41
CA PRO A 34 4.53 12.41 0.18
C PRO A 34 4.03 11.42 -0.88
N ILE A 35 3.83 11.93 -2.10
CA ILE A 35 3.47 11.11 -3.27
C ILE A 35 4.55 10.05 -3.49
N PRO A 36 4.20 8.76 -3.61
CA PRO A 36 5.20 7.71 -3.77
C PRO A 36 5.68 7.63 -5.23
N LEU A 37 6.58 8.54 -5.60
CA LEU A 37 7.09 8.70 -6.98
C LEU A 37 7.68 7.42 -7.58
N GLY A 38 8.31 6.57 -6.77
CA GLY A 38 8.86 5.29 -7.22
C GLY A 38 7.80 4.38 -7.84
N ILE A 39 6.72 4.07 -7.12
CA ILE A 39 5.62 3.25 -7.66
C ILE A 39 4.71 4.01 -8.61
N ALA A 40 4.59 5.34 -8.49
CA ALA A 40 3.83 6.14 -9.43
C ALA A 40 4.48 6.14 -10.82
N SER A 41 5.81 6.31 -10.90
CA SER A 41 6.55 6.24 -12.16
C SER A 41 6.54 4.84 -12.76
N LEU A 42 6.70 3.79 -11.95
CA LEU A 42 6.55 2.40 -12.40
C LEU A 42 5.14 2.14 -12.95
N SER A 43 4.11 2.63 -12.27
CA SER A 43 2.72 2.52 -12.71
C SER A 43 2.50 3.18 -14.07
N ALA A 44 3.00 4.41 -14.25
CA ALA A 44 2.91 5.13 -15.52
C ALA A 44 3.61 4.36 -16.66
N TYR A 45 4.84 3.88 -16.43
CA TYR A 45 5.60 3.10 -17.39
C TYR A 45 4.88 1.80 -17.81
N LEU A 46 4.34 1.06 -16.84
CA LEU A 46 3.63 -0.19 -17.11
C LEU A 46 2.31 0.06 -17.87
N LYS A 47 1.57 1.11 -17.52
CA LYS A 47 0.33 1.49 -18.24
C LYS A 47 0.60 1.80 -19.71
N GLU A 48 1.68 2.53 -19.99
CA GLU A 48 2.04 2.91 -21.35
C GLU A 48 2.48 1.71 -22.21
N ARG A 49 3.19 0.74 -21.64
CA ARG A 49 3.91 -0.27 -22.43
C ARG A 49 3.39 -1.70 -22.36
N SER A 50 2.65 -2.07 -21.33
CA SER A 50 2.32 -3.49 -21.08
C SER A 50 0.94 -3.90 -21.56
N GLY A 51 0.02 -2.93 -21.71
CA GLY A 51 -1.41 -3.20 -21.94
C GLY A 51 -2.13 -3.84 -20.75
N HIS A 52 -1.45 -4.01 -19.60
CA HIS A 52 -2.03 -4.50 -18.35
C HIS A 52 -2.86 -3.42 -17.65
N GLU A 53 -3.76 -3.85 -16.78
CA GLU A 53 -4.52 -2.97 -15.91
C GLU A 53 -3.72 -2.70 -14.64
N ILE A 54 -3.30 -1.45 -14.43
CA ILE A 54 -2.43 -1.09 -13.31
C ILE A 54 -3.18 -0.24 -12.29
N HIS A 55 -3.27 -0.76 -11.07
CA HIS A 55 -3.82 -0.09 -9.89
C HIS A 55 -2.69 0.39 -8.99
N LEU A 56 -2.77 1.64 -8.54
CA LEU A 56 -1.86 2.20 -7.56
C LEU A 56 -2.64 2.41 -6.27
N PHE A 57 -2.08 1.94 -5.15
CA PHE A 57 -2.66 2.12 -3.83
C PHE A 57 -1.64 2.79 -2.91
N ASP A 58 -1.87 4.07 -2.64
CA ASP A 58 -1.16 4.82 -1.61
C ASP A 58 -1.99 4.82 -0.33
N ILE A 59 -1.54 4.04 0.63
CA ILE A 59 -2.26 3.81 1.88
C ILE A 59 -2.53 5.08 2.69
N TYR A 60 -1.65 6.08 2.60
CA TYR A 60 -1.85 7.34 3.31
C TYR A 60 -2.88 8.23 2.60
N SER A 61 -2.97 8.17 1.28
CA SER A 61 -4.00 8.94 0.56
C SER A 61 -5.42 8.54 0.97
N GLU A 62 -5.63 7.27 1.33
CA GLU A 62 -6.94 6.75 1.75
C GLU A 62 -7.11 6.72 3.28
N GLY A 63 -6.03 6.54 4.05
CA GLY A 63 -6.11 6.28 5.49
C GLY A 63 -5.60 7.38 6.42
N PHE A 64 -4.89 8.39 5.92
CA PHE A 64 -4.18 9.36 6.77
C PHE A 64 -5.10 10.16 7.69
N ASP A 65 -6.21 10.71 7.17
CA ASP A 65 -7.15 11.49 7.97
C ASP A 65 -7.87 10.65 9.02
N ILE A 66 -8.14 9.37 8.69
CA ILE A 66 -8.78 8.43 9.61
C ILE A 66 -7.80 8.10 10.73
N TYR A 67 -6.56 7.74 10.38
CA TYR A 67 -5.49 7.46 11.33
C TYR A 67 -5.21 8.66 12.24
N LYS A 68 -5.15 9.88 11.70
CA LYS A 68 -4.90 11.10 12.48
C LYS A 68 -5.95 11.30 13.58
N LYS A 69 -7.21 10.94 13.30
CA LYS A 69 -8.34 11.04 14.26
C LYS A 69 -8.37 9.89 15.26
N SER A 70 -8.14 8.66 14.81
CA SER A 70 -8.32 7.46 15.62
C SER A 70 -7.05 7.01 16.36
N GLN A 71 -5.88 7.40 15.86
CA GLN A 71 -4.56 6.86 16.24
C GLN A 71 -4.52 5.32 16.17
N ASN A 72 -5.39 4.73 15.34
CA ASN A 72 -5.52 3.29 15.19
C ASN A 72 -4.89 2.85 13.87
N SER A 73 -3.75 2.16 13.95
CA SER A 73 -3.02 1.61 12.79
C SER A 73 -3.75 0.46 12.10
N GLU A 74 -4.73 -0.19 12.75
CA GLU A 74 -5.53 -1.27 12.13
C GLU A 74 -6.33 -0.78 10.92
N ILE A 75 -6.63 0.52 10.83
CA ILE A 75 -7.31 1.09 9.63
C ILE A 75 -6.55 0.77 8.34
N PHE A 76 -5.22 0.72 8.40
CA PHE A 76 -4.40 0.44 7.24
C PHE A 76 -4.52 -1.02 6.80
N ARG A 77 -4.71 -1.95 7.73
CA ARG A 77 -5.01 -3.36 7.40
C ARG A 77 -6.35 -3.48 6.69
N GLU A 78 -7.38 -2.88 7.25
CA GLU A 78 -8.72 -2.87 6.66
C GLU A 78 -8.71 -2.29 5.24
N LEU A 79 -7.95 -1.20 5.02
CA LEU A 79 -7.81 -0.59 3.70
C LEU A 79 -7.05 -1.48 2.71
N ILE A 80 -5.98 -2.16 3.14
CA ILE A 80 -5.25 -3.13 2.31
C ILE A 80 -6.18 -4.27 1.89
N ASP A 81 -6.88 -4.88 2.87
CA ASP A 81 -7.79 -6.00 2.64
C ASP A 81 -8.89 -5.62 1.66
N LYS A 82 -9.52 -4.48 1.92
CA LYS A 82 -10.57 -3.93 1.05
C LYS A 82 -10.02 -3.71 -0.36
N LYS A 83 -8.81 -3.17 -0.50
CA LYS A 83 -8.22 -2.89 -1.82
C LYS A 83 -7.93 -4.18 -2.59
N ILE A 84 -7.31 -5.16 -1.95
CA ILE A 84 -7.00 -6.46 -2.57
C ILE A 84 -8.30 -7.15 -3.01
N ASN A 85 -9.30 -7.23 -2.13
CA ASN A 85 -10.59 -7.85 -2.45
C ASN A 85 -11.39 -7.09 -3.52
N THR A 86 -11.24 -5.76 -3.60
CA THR A 86 -11.95 -4.95 -4.62
C THR A 86 -11.30 -5.11 -5.99
N VAL A 87 -9.97 -5.05 -6.07
CA VAL A 87 -9.24 -5.13 -7.34
C VAL A 87 -9.18 -6.58 -7.83
N MET A 88 -9.12 -7.54 -6.92
CA MET A 88 -8.81 -8.95 -7.18
C MET A 88 -7.63 -9.07 -8.15
N PRO A 89 -6.44 -8.52 -7.80
CA PRO A 89 -5.31 -8.46 -8.72
C PRO A 89 -4.83 -9.86 -9.10
N ASP A 90 -4.11 -10.00 -10.20
CA ASP A 90 -3.34 -11.21 -10.53
C ASP A 90 -1.90 -11.11 -10.01
N VAL A 91 -1.40 -9.89 -9.84
CA VAL A 91 -0.04 -9.59 -9.36
C VAL A 91 -0.10 -8.46 -8.34
N ILE A 92 0.59 -8.63 -7.21
CA ILE A 92 0.75 -7.59 -6.20
C ILE A 92 2.22 -7.19 -6.13
N GLY A 93 2.51 -5.91 -6.35
CA GLY A 93 3.82 -5.30 -6.12
C GLY A 93 3.79 -4.52 -4.81
N ILE A 94 4.74 -4.79 -3.92
CA ILE A 94 4.82 -4.15 -2.60
C ILE A 94 6.01 -3.18 -2.58
N SER A 95 5.75 -1.91 -2.31
CA SER A 95 6.77 -0.89 -2.10
C SER A 95 7.03 -0.70 -0.62
N SER A 96 8.19 -1.18 -0.19
CA SER A 96 8.69 -1.16 1.18
C SER A 96 10.05 -0.46 1.19
N LEU A 97 10.11 0.77 1.72
CA LEU A 97 11.32 1.60 1.71
C LEU A 97 12.20 1.39 2.94
N MET A 98 11.59 0.99 4.06
CA MET A 98 12.24 0.91 5.36
C MET A 98 12.21 -0.53 5.88
N ILE A 99 13.20 -0.91 6.68
CA ILE A 99 13.22 -2.25 7.29
C ILE A 99 11.98 -2.50 8.14
N ILE A 100 11.46 -1.48 8.83
CA ILE A 100 10.24 -1.55 9.67
C ILE A 100 8.99 -1.98 8.89
N ASN A 101 9.00 -1.86 7.56
CA ASN A 101 7.88 -2.27 6.73
C ASN A 101 7.74 -3.80 6.62
N TYR A 102 8.71 -4.60 7.08
CA TYR A 102 8.70 -6.05 6.92
C TYR A 102 7.39 -6.71 7.40
N LYS A 103 6.83 -6.25 8.52
CA LYS A 103 5.56 -6.81 9.04
C LYS A 103 4.40 -6.55 8.08
N TRP A 104 4.35 -5.39 7.44
CA TRP A 104 3.36 -5.07 6.40
C TRP A 104 3.57 -5.89 5.13
N VAL A 105 4.82 -6.11 4.73
CA VAL A 105 5.14 -7.00 3.59
C VAL A 105 4.60 -8.41 3.88
N HIS A 106 4.90 -8.97 5.04
CA HIS A 106 4.40 -10.27 5.46
C HIS A 106 2.87 -10.32 5.49
N TYR A 107 2.22 -9.27 6.03
CA TYR A 107 0.76 -9.17 6.06
C TYR A 107 0.15 -9.24 4.65
N VAL A 108 0.62 -8.41 3.73
CA VAL A 108 0.14 -8.39 2.33
C VAL A 108 0.41 -9.72 1.63
N THR A 109 1.59 -10.32 1.83
CA THR A 109 1.93 -11.61 1.23
C THR A 109 1.02 -12.74 1.75
N ASN A 110 0.67 -12.73 3.03
CA ASN A 110 -0.25 -13.72 3.60
C ASN A 110 -1.65 -13.62 2.98
N ILE A 111 -2.18 -12.40 2.84
CA ILE A 111 -3.48 -12.21 2.16
C ILE A 111 -3.40 -12.66 0.71
N ALA A 112 -2.35 -12.24 0.00
CA ALA A 112 -2.13 -12.58 -1.40
C ALA A 112 -2.15 -14.10 -1.61
N LYS A 113 -1.50 -14.87 -0.73
CA LYS A 113 -1.48 -16.34 -0.79
C LYS A 113 -2.87 -16.98 -0.72
N ASP A 114 -3.80 -16.37 0.01
CA ASP A 114 -5.14 -16.90 0.20
C ASP A 114 -6.12 -16.41 -0.90
N THR A 115 -5.75 -15.36 -1.64
CA THR A 115 -6.60 -14.69 -2.65
C THR A 115 -6.16 -14.86 -4.11
N LEU A 116 -4.89 -15.20 -4.35
CA LEU A 116 -4.29 -15.42 -5.68
C LEU A 116 -4.09 -16.91 -5.95
#